data_AF-A0A7G6RHS3-F1
#
_entry.id   AF-A0A7G6RHS3-F1
#
_cell.length_a   1.000
_cell.length_b   1.000
_cell.length_c   1.000
_cell.angle_alpha   90.00
_cell.angle_beta   90.00
_cell.angle_gamma   90.00
#
_symmetry.space_group_name_H-M   'P 1'
#
loop_
_entity.id
_entity.type
_entity.pdbx_description
1 polymer ?
#
loop_
_entity_poly.entity_id
_entity_poly.type
_entity_poly.pdbx_seq_one_letter_code
_entity_poly.pdbx_strand_id
1 'polypeptide(L)'
;MRRRSCCLLRPEYLRLSTNQDGKGQLLAAQHVNIWWILRQHPYPPNFWEILSPTDRAEIMTATGGTNRIAALFEKVQRKPISRQQVSALAQQLDYMKRIRRNGGARDVLAPKGIALLWGQRDRALIDRLGLGPVTADEFISIKPTSDADINLLRDAGHID
;
A
#
# COMPACT_ATOMS: atom_id res chain seq x y z
N MET A 1 -7.26 -2.19 -15.24
CA MET A 1 -8.08 -3.39 -15.53
C MET A 1 -7.16 -4.53 -15.93
N ARG A 2 -7.30 -5.71 -15.31
CA ARG A 2 -6.47 -6.87 -15.66
C ARG A 2 -7.09 -7.59 -16.85
N ARG A 3 -6.26 -7.91 -17.85
CA ARG A 3 -6.63 -8.82 -18.94
C ARG A 3 -5.67 -10.00 -18.90
N ARG A 4 -6.22 -11.20 -18.82
CA ARG A 4 -5.46 -12.44 -19.02
C ARG A 4 -6.11 -13.19 -20.16
N SER A 5 -5.29 -13.71 -21.05
CA SER A 5 -5.76 -14.41 -22.23
C SER A 5 -4.76 -15.45 -22.69
N CYS A 6 -5.28 -16.42 -23.43
CA CYS A 6 -4.49 -17.35 -24.20
C CYS A 6 -4.78 -17.08 -25.69
N CYS A 7 -3.76 -17.18 -26.54
CA CYS A 7 -3.97 -17.19 -27.98
C CYS A 7 -2.92 -18.09 -28.62
N LEU A 8 -3.33 -18.80 -29.68
CA LEU A 8 -2.43 -19.61 -30.49
C LEU A 8 -1.96 -18.74 -31.65
N LEU A 9 -0.69 -18.33 -31.61
CA LEU A 9 -0.13 -17.39 -32.59
C LEU A 9 0.21 -18.13 -33.89
N ARG A 10 -0.39 -17.67 -34.98
CA ARG A 10 -0.06 -18.11 -36.33
C ARG A 10 0.69 -16.99 -37.06
N PRO A 11 1.60 -17.29 -38.00
CA PRO A 11 2.36 -16.27 -38.73
C PRO A 11 1.47 -15.24 -39.43
N GLU A 12 0.34 -15.70 -39.97
CA GLU A 12 -0.72 -14.88 -40.60
C GLU A 12 -1.40 -13.88 -39.66
N TYR A 13 -1.26 -14.07 -38.34
CA TYR A 13 -1.83 -13.15 -37.35
C TYR A 13 -0.87 -12.05 -36.92
N LEU A 14 0.40 -12.15 -37.30
CA LEU A 14 1.44 -11.22 -36.89
C LEU A 14 1.67 -10.18 -37.99
N ARG A 15 1.93 -8.94 -37.58
CA ARG A 15 2.53 -7.95 -38.47
C ARG A 15 3.96 -8.38 -38.78
N LEU A 16 4.31 -8.33 -40.06
CA LEU A 16 5.72 -8.32 -40.49
C LEU A 16 6.41 -7.16 -39.78
N SER A 17 7.35 -7.52 -38.90
CA SER A 17 8.06 -6.58 -38.04
C SER A 17 9.48 -6.42 -38.55
N THR A 18 9.93 -5.18 -38.64
CA THR A 18 11.32 -4.81 -38.96
C THR A 18 12.12 -4.49 -37.69
N ASN A 19 11.67 -4.93 -36.51
CA ASN A 19 12.46 -4.77 -35.29
C ASN A 19 13.71 -5.65 -35.37
N GLN A 20 14.84 -5.15 -34.87
CA GLN A 20 16.13 -5.85 -34.80
C GLN A 20 16.03 -7.22 -34.10
N ASP A 21 15.09 -7.35 -33.17
CA ASP A 21 14.80 -8.56 -32.40
C ASP A 21 13.84 -9.56 -33.11
N GLY A 22 13.33 -9.24 -34.29
CA GLY A 22 12.41 -10.10 -35.05
C GLY A 22 11.02 -10.30 -34.42
N LYS A 23 10.70 -9.58 -33.34
CA LYS A 23 9.42 -9.73 -32.62
C LYS A 23 8.28 -9.07 -33.39
N GLY A 24 7.33 -9.89 -33.87
CA GLY A 24 6.08 -9.47 -34.50
C GLY A 24 5.01 -9.05 -33.49
N GLN A 25 4.21 -8.04 -33.83
CA GLN A 25 3.02 -7.66 -33.05
C GLN A 25 1.77 -8.32 -33.63
N LEU A 26 0.79 -8.67 -32.79
CA LEU A 26 -0.49 -9.21 -33.26
C LEU A 26 -1.26 -8.16 -34.06
N LEU A 27 -1.82 -8.54 -35.21
CA LEU A 27 -2.71 -7.70 -36.00
C LEU A 27 -3.99 -7.40 -35.21
N ALA A 28 -4.43 -6.13 -35.22
CA ALA A 28 -5.64 -5.70 -34.50
C ALA A 28 -6.89 -6.50 -34.91
N ALA A 29 -7.03 -6.86 -36.19
CA ALA A 29 -8.12 -7.69 -36.70
C ALA A 29 -8.16 -9.09 -36.06
N GLN A 30 -7.03 -9.59 -35.58
CA GLN A 30 -6.88 -10.93 -35.03
C GLN A 30 -7.07 -10.97 -33.51
N HIS A 31 -7.41 -9.84 -32.89
CA HIS A 31 -7.81 -9.79 -31.48
C HIS A 31 -9.06 -10.62 -31.19
N VAL A 32 -9.85 -10.98 -32.21
CA VAL A 32 -10.99 -11.91 -32.12
C VAL A 32 -10.57 -13.33 -31.75
N ASN A 33 -9.33 -13.73 -32.06
CA ASN A 33 -8.78 -15.05 -31.75
C ASN A 33 -8.18 -15.14 -30.34
N ILE A 34 -8.29 -14.07 -29.55
CA ILE A 34 -7.82 -14.03 -28.17
C ILE A 34 -8.89 -14.66 -27.28
N TRP A 35 -8.55 -15.80 -26.68
CA TRP A 35 -9.38 -16.40 -25.64
C TRP A 35 -9.13 -15.69 -24.30
N TRP A 36 -10.10 -14.90 -23.85
CA TRP A 36 -9.99 -14.17 -22.59
C TRP A 36 -10.31 -15.07 -21.40
N ILE A 37 -9.32 -15.25 -20.51
CA ILE A 37 -9.46 -15.94 -19.23
C ILE A 37 -9.99 -14.97 -18.16
N LEU A 38 -9.51 -13.74 -18.19
CA LEU A 38 -10.04 -12.62 -17.39
C LEU A 38 -10.22 -11.43 -18.32
N ARG A 39 -11.47 -10.99 -18.48
CA ARG A 39 -11.82 -9.83 -19.29
C ARG A 39 -12.38 -8.73 -18.39
N GLN A 40 -11.78 -7.55 -18.44
CA GLN A 40 -12.24 -6.36 -17.71
C GLN A 40 -12.37 -6.54 -16.19
N HIS A 41 -11.65 -7.48 -15.58
CA HIS A 41 -11.67 -7.61 -14.13
C HIS A 41 -11.10 -6.33 -13.48
N PRO A 42 -11.79 -5.75 -12.48
CA PRO A 42 -11.29 -4.59 -11.77
C PRO A 42 -9.91 -4.90 -11.20
N TYR A 43 -8.98 -3.97 -11.40
CA TYR A 43 -7.69 -4.08 -10.74
C TYR A 43 -7.89 -3.56 -9.32
N PRO A 44 -7.39 -4.25 -8.28
CA PRO A 44 -7.41 -3.67 -6.95
C PRO A 44 -6.74 -2.30 -7.03
N PRO A 45 -7.36 -1.25 -6.48
CA PRO A 45 -6.82 0.10 -6.60
C PRO A 45 -5.39 0.11 -6.08
N ASN A 46 -4.49 0.74 -6.82
CA ASN A 46 -3.14 0.90 -6.32
C ASN A 46 -3.23 1.76 -5.06
N PHE A 47 -2.52 1.38 -4.00
CA PHE A 47 -2.49 2.16 -2.76
C PHE A 47 -2.11 3.64 -3.01
N TRP A 48 -1.23 3.87 -3.97
CA TRP A 48 -0.82 5.19 -4.43
C TRP A 48 -1.88 5.97 -5.21
N GLU A 49 -2.87 5.29 -5.82
CA GLU A 49 -4.00 5.94 -6.48
C GLU A 49 -5.05 6.42 -5.48
N ILE A 50 -5.06 5.88 -4.25
CA ILE A 50 -5.95 6.34 -3.18
C ILE A 50 -5.46 7.66 -2.58
N LEU A 51 -4.17 7.97 -2.71
CA LEU A 51 -3.57 9.21 -2.22
C LEU A 51 -3.74 10.34 -3.22
N SER A 52 -4.04 11.54 -2.73
CA SER A 52 -4.04 12.73 -3.57
C SER A 52 -2.62 13.00 -4.12
N PRO A 53 -2.48 13.61 -5.31
CA PRO A 53 -1.17 13.96 -5.85
C PRO A 53 -0.35 14.85 -4.91
N THR A 54 -1.04 15.74 -4.18
CA THR A 54 -0.44 16.63 -3.18
C THR A 54 0.10 15.87 -1.98
N ASP A 55 -0.68 14.94 -1.41
CA ASP A 55 -0.21 14.12 -0.28
C ASP A 55 0.96 13.22 -0.71
N ARG A 56 0.91 12.68 -1.92
CA ARG A 56 2.01 11.87 -2.46
C ARG A 56 3.29 12.71 -2.60
N ALA A 57 3.20 13.94 -3.08
CA ALA A 57 4.35 14.83 -3.20
C ALA A 57 4.94 15.14 -1.81
N GLU A 58 4.10 15.49 -0.83
CA GLU A 58 4.54 15.75 0.54
C GLU A 58 5.27 14.55 1.16
N ILE A 59 4.69 13.35 1.03
CA ILE A 59 5.31 12.11 1.52
C ILE A 59 6.66 11.87 0.83
N MET A 60 6.77 12.12 -0.47
CA MET A 60 8.03 11.92 -1.22
C MET A 60 9.10 12.97 -0.87
N THR A 61 8.68 14.21 -0.55
CA THR A 61 9.58 15.29 -0.13
C THR A 61 10.13 15.14 1.29
N ALA A 62 9.52 14.31 2.13
CA ALA A 62 10.01 14.09 3.49
C ALA A 62 11.41 13.45 3.48
N THR A 63 12.34 14.07 4.23
CA THR A 63 13.73 13.63 4.34
C THR A 63 13.86 12.44 5.27
N GLY A 64 14.27 11.29 4.74
CA GLY A 64 14.56 10.07 5.49
C GLY A 64 13.37 9.10 5.60
N GLY A 65 13.66 7.79 5.54
CA GLY A 65 12.65 6.73 5.51
C GLY A 65 11.66 6.78 6.69
N THR A 66 12.14 7.10 7.90
CA THR A 66 11.27 7.27 9.08
C THR A 66 10.22 8.36 8.89
N ASN A 67 10.62 9.53 8.39
CA ASN A 67 9.73 10.67 8.22
C ASN A 67 8.72 10.44 7.09
N ARG A 68 9.13 9.77 6.02
CA ARG A 68 8.20 9.35 4.95
C ARG A 68 7.13 8.41 5.46
N ILE A 69 7.52 7.43 6.28
CA ILE A 69 6.59 6.49 6.92
C ILE A 69 5.65 7.24 7.89
N ALA A 70 6.18 8.15 8.71
CA ALA A 70 5.36 8.97 9.61
C ALA A 70 4.36 9.84 8.83
N ALA A 71 4.80 10.55 7.78
CA ALA A 71 3.93 11.35 6.92
C ALA A 71 2.84 10.50 6.25
N LEU A 72 3.17 9.28 5.80
CA LEU A 72 2.18 8.36 5.27
C LEU A 72 1.10 8.04 6.30
N PHE A 73 1.49 7.61 7.50
CA PHE A 73 0.56 7.22 8.55
C PHE A 73 -0.20 8.42 9.14
N GLU A 74 0.34 9.63 9.03
CA GLU A 74 -0.35 10.87 9.39
C GLU A 74 -1.48 11.19 8.42
N LYS A 75 -1.25 11.02 7.11
CA LYS A 75 -2.24 11.28 6.05
C LYS A 75 -3.27 10.15 5.89
N VAL A 76 -2.83 8.90 6.04
CA VAL A 76 -3.66 7.70 5.82
C VAL A 76 -4.13 7.15 7.16
N GLN A 77 -5.20 7.73 7.70
CA GLN A 77 -5.81 7.28 8.97
C GLN A 77 -6.88 6.19 8.74
N ARG A 78 -7.01 5.27 9.71
CA ARG A 78 -8.04 4.22 9.78
C ARG A 78 -8.10 3.30 8.54
N LYS A 79 -6.99 3.18 7.80
CA LYS A 79 -6.87 2.28 6.65
C LYS A 79 -5.71 1.32 6.85
N PRO A 80 -5.88 0.01 6.61
CA PRO A 80 -4.77 -0.93 6.67
C PRO A 80 -3.80 -0.70 5.52
N ILE A 81 -2.51 -0.64 5.85
CA ILE A 81 -1.40 -0.48 4.91
C ILE A 81 -0.52 -1.71 5.00
N SER A 82 -0.24 -2.35 3.87
CA SER A 82 0.54 -3.58 3.87
C SER A 82 2.02 -3.33 4.14
N ARG A 83 2.68 -4.30 4.76
CA ARG A 83 4.13 -4.28 5.01
C ARG A 83 4.95 -4.02 3.74
N GLN A 84 4.50 -4.53 2.59
CA GLN A 84 5.16 -4.31 1.29
C GLN A 84 5.10 -2.85 0.87
N GLN A 85 3.97 -2.16 1.07
CA GLN A 85 3.81 -0.74 0.74
C GLN A 85 4.71 0.13 1.62
N VAL A 86 4.78 -0.18 2.93
CA VAL A 86 5.67 0.52 3.87
C VAL A 86 7.13 0.28 3.52
N SER A 87 7.50 -0.95 3.16
CA SER A 87 8.85 -1.29 2.71
C SER A 87 9.24 -0.57 1.42
N ALA A 88 8.33 -0.47 0.45
CA ALA A 88 8.55 0.28 -0.79
C ALA A 88 8.80 1.77 -0.52
N LEU A 89 8.14 2.33 0.48
CA LEU A 89 8.32 3.72 0.92
C LEU A 89 9.64 3.98 1.65
N ALA A 90 10.03 3.05 2.50
CA ALA A 90 11.26 3.16 3.28
C ALA A 90 12.51 3.15 2.39
N GLN A 91 12.43 2.59 1.18
CA GLN A 91 13.54 2.41 0.23
C GLN A 91 14.75 1.63 0.82
N GLN A 92 14.56 0.95 1.96
CA GLN A 92 15.61 0.25 2.71
C GLN A 92 15.10 -1.09 3.25
N LEU A 93 16.01 -2.05 3.40
CA LEU A 93 15.72 -3.40 3.92
C LEU A 93 15.31 -3.39 5.40
N ASP A 94 15.84 -2.47 6.21
CA ASP A 94 15.56 -2.39 7.65
C ASP A 94 14.47 -1.34 8.00
N TYR A 95 13.32 -1.45 7.34
CA TYR A 95 12.19 -0.54 7.59
C TYR A 95 11.50 -0.82 8.95
N MET A 96 11.59 -2.05 9.47
CA MET A 96 10.99 -2.41 10.76
C MET A 96 11.65 -1.66 11.92
N LYS A 97 12.97 -1.47 11.89
CA LYS A 97 13.66 -0.62 12.88
C LYS A 97 13.18 0.83 12.81
N ARG A 98 12.81 1.32 11.62
CA ARG A 98 12.27 2.67 11.42
C ARG A 98 10.80 2.83 11.81
N ILE A 99 10.10 1.76 12.17
CA ILE A 99 8.71 1.82 12.68
C ILE A 99 8.65 1.79 14.21
N ARG A 100 9.59 1.08 14.86
CA ARG A 100 9.62 0.85 16.32
C ARG A 100 9.95 2.14 17.11
N ARG A 101 9.71 2.11 18.44
CA ARG A 101 10.22 3.13 19.39
C ARG A 101 11.76 3.11 19.41
N ASN A 102 12.39 4.27 19.65
CA ASN A 102 13.84 4.59 19.55
C ASN A 102 14.34 5.04 18.16
N GLY A 103 13.79 6.14 17.64
CA GLY A 103 14.17 6.78 16.37
C GLY A 103 13.35 6.32 15.16
N GLY A 104 12.17 5.75 15.40
CA GLY A 104 11.23 5.31 14.37
C GLY A 104 9.97 6.16 14.29
N ALA A 105 9.06 5.76 13.40
CA ALA A 105 7.86 6.52 13.06
C ALA A 105 6.93 6.67 14.26
N ARG A 106 6.92 5.71 15.19
CA ARG A 106 6.16 5.81 16.45
C ARG A 106 6.55 7.02 17.29
N ASP A 107 7.83 7.39 17.33
CA ASP A 107 8.28 8.53 18.14
C ASP A 107 7.92 9.87 17.50
N VAL A 108 7.81 9.91 16.16
CA VAL A 108 7.36 11.10 15.42
C VAL A 108 5.83 11.27 15.53
N LEU A 109 5.10 10.17 15.60
CA LEU A 109 3.63 10.14 15.62
C LEU A 109 3.03 10.28 17.03
N ALA A 110 3.71 9.77 18.06
CA ALA A 110 3.28 9.88 19.46
C ALA A 110 2.96 11.32 19.90
N PRO A 111 3.83 12.34 19.70
CA PRO A 111 3.52 13.73 20.09
C PRO A 111 2.38 14.35 19.28
N LYS A 112 2.03 13.78 18.13
CA LYS A 112 0.87 14.20 17.33
C LYS A 112 -0.44 13.55 17.78
N GLY A 113 -0.38 12.67 18.79
CA GLY A 113 -1.50 11.87 19.26
C GLY A 113 -1.94 10.80 18.26
N ILE A 114 -1.04 10.33 17.38
CA ILE A 114 -1.36 9.31 16.37
C ILE A 114 -0.77 7.99 16.83
N ALA A 115 -1.64 7.00 17.07
CA ALA A 115 -1.23 5.65 17.40
C ALA A 115 -0.94 4.83 16.14
N LEU A 116 0.16 4.07 16.15
CA LEU A 116 0.53 3.16 15.07
C LEU A 116 0.47 1.70 15.53
N LEU A 117 -0.57 1.01 15.07
CA LEU A 117 -0.91 -0.36 15.46
C LEU A 117 -0.44 -1.35 14.40
N TRP A 118 0.02 -2.52 14.87
CA TRP A 118 0.43 -3.60 13.99
C TRP A 118 -0.50 -4.80 14.13
N GLY A 119 -1.07 -5.28 13.02
CA GLY A 119 -2.05 -6.36 13.00
C GLY A 119 -1.58 -7.68 13.63
N GLN A 120 -0.27 -7.95 13.66
CA GLN A 120 0.25 -9.15 14.33
C GLN A 120 0.16 -9.07 15.86
N ARG A 121 0.44 -7.89 16.45
CA ARG A 121 0.58 -7.73 17.91
C ARG A 121 -0.64 -7.08 18.55
N ASP A 122 -1.21 -6.10 17.88
CA ASP A 122 -2.22 -5.20 18.45
C ASP A 122 -3.64 -5.56 17.95
N ARG A 123 -3.87 -6.80 17.50
CA ARG A 123 -5.13 -7.25 16.88
C ARG A 123 -6.34 -7.03 17.78
N ALA A 124 -6.24 -7.43 19.06
CA ALA A 124 -7.31 -7.24 20.03
C ALA A 124 -7.67 -5.75 20.24
N LEU A 125 -6.69 -4.86 20.09
CA LEU A 125 -6.87 -3.42 20.24
C LEU A 125 -7.49 -2.79 18.99
N ILE A 126 -7.09 -3.26 17.80
CA ILE A 126 -7.70 -2.90 16.51
C ILE A 126 -9.19 -3.29 16.48
N ASP A 127 -9.51 -4.49 16.95
CA ASP A 127 -10.89 -4.97 17.02
C ASP A 127 -11.73 -4.13 17.99
N ARG A 128 -11.19 -3.77 19.16
CA ARG A 128 -11.84 -2.88 20.14
C ARG A 128 -12.10 -1.48 19.60
N LEU A 129 -11.19 -0.94 18.77
CA LEU A 129 -11.32 0.37 18.13
C LEU A 129 -12.22 0.37 16.88
N GLY A 130 -12.78 -0.79 16.49
CA GLY A 130 -13.66 -0.91 15.34
C GLY A 130 -12.97 -0.57 14.02
N LEU A 131 -11.67 -0.85 13.90
CA LEU A 131 -10.86 -0.51 12.73
C LEU A 131 -10.96 -1.51 11.57
N GLY A 132 -11.74 -2.58 11.75
CA GLY A 132 -12.00 -3.60 10.74
C GLY A 132 -10.98 -4.74 10.73
N PRO A 133 -11.16 -5.75 9.87
CA PRO A 133 -10.25 -6.89 9.79
C PRO A 133 -8.90 -6.46 9.21
N VAL A 134 -7.88 -6.40 10.06
CA VAL A 134 -6.49 -6.16 9.68
C VAL A 134 -5.73 -7.48 9.69
N THR A 135 -4.96 -7.75 8.64
CA THR A 135 -4.10 -8.94 8.57
C THR A 135 -2.83 -8.78 9.40
N ALA A 136 -2.12 -9.88 9.68
CA ALA A 136 -0.91 -9.84 10.50
C ALA A 136 0.22 -8.97 9.87
N ASP A 137 0.25 -8.87 8.56
CA ASP A 137 1.26 -8.11 7.80
C ASP A 137 0.81 -6.67 7.47
N GLU A 138 -0.22 -6.16 8.16
CA GLU A 138 -0.74 -4.81 7.93
C GLU A 138 -0.56 -3.91 9.15
N PHE A 139 -0.34 -2.63 8.87
CA PHE A 139 -0.25 -1.56 9.85
C PHE A 139 -1.45 -0.63 9.68
N ILE A 140 -1.95 -0.11 10.79
CA ILE A 140 -3.03 0.86 10.79
C ILE A 140 -2.69 1.99 11.75
N SER A 141 -2.86 3.23 11.29
CA SER A 141 -2.77 4.41 12.15
C SER A 141 -4.16 4.92 12.50
N ILE A 142 -4.28 5.44 13.71
CA ILE A 142 -5.49 6.09 14.18
C ILE A 142 -5.11 7.33 15.00
N LYS A 143 -5.74 8.46 14.65
CA LYS A 143 -5.86 9.60 15.55
C LYS A 143 -7.17 9.45 16.32
N PRO A 144 -7.14 9.12 17.62
CA PRO A 144 -8.35 8.96 18.40
C PRO A 144 -9.07 10.31 18.53
N THR A 145 -10.39 10.29 18.41
CA THR A 145 -11.25 11.48 18.57
C THR A 145 -12.10 11.41 19.83
N SER A 146 -12.25 10.22 20.43
CA SER A 146 -13.00 9.98 21.67
C SER A 146 -12.05 9.81 22.85
N ASP A 147 -12.40 10.38 24.00
CA ASP A 147 -11.64 10.22 25.24
C ASP A 147 -11.49 8.74 25.66
N ALA A 148 -12.48 7.90 25.32
CA ALA A 148 -12.40 6.46 25.55
C ALA A 148 -11.30 5.80 24.72
N ASP A 149 -11.14 6.19 23.46
CA ASP A 149 -10.09 5.67 22.57
C ASP A 149 -8.73 6.20 22.98
N ILE A 150 -8.66 7.46 23.43
CA ILE A 150 -7.44 8.07 23.97
C ILE A 150 -6.97 7.28 25.20
N ASN A 151 -7.85 7.04 26.16
CA ASN A 151 -7.50 6.29 27.36
C ASN A 151 -7.07 4.85 27.02
N LEU A 152 -7.76 4.19 26.10
CA LEU A 152 -7.44 2.83 25.69
C LEU A 152 -6.08 2.74 24.97
N LEU A 153 -5.71 3.76 24.21
CA LEU A 153 -4.41 3.86 23.54
C LEU A 153 -3.29 4.28 24.50
N ARG A 154 -3.57 5.12 25.50
CA ARG A 154 -2.64 5.52 26.55
C ARG A 154 -2.32 4.34 27.47
N ASP A 155 -3.33 3.57 27.87
CA ASP A 155 -3.17 2.34 28.67
C ASP A 155 -2.33 1.30 27.94
N ALA A 156 -2.47 1.23 26.61
CA ALA A 156 -1.67 0.33 25.77
C ALA A 156 -0.27 0.88 25.44
N GLY A 157 0.08 2.09 25.90
CA GLY A 157 1.36 2.73 25.71
C GLY A 157 1.66 3.12 24.26
N HIS A 158 0.64 3.40 23.45
CA HIS A 158 0.78 3.81 22.04
C HIS A 158 0.73 5.34 21.85
N ILE A 159 0.20 6.08 22.81
CA ILE A 159 0.20 7.55 22.86
C ILE A 159 0.58 8.02 24.26
N ASP A 160 1.11 9.24 24.37
CA ASP A 160 1.46 9.88 25.64
C ASP A 160 0.24 10.59 26.30
#